data_AF-E1WZW0-F1
#
_entry.id   AF-E1WZW0-F1
#
_cell.length_a   1.000
_cell.length_b   1.000
_cell.length_c   1.000
_cell.angle_alpha   90.00
_cell.angle_beta   90.00
_cell.angle_gamma   90.00
#
_symmetry.space_group_name_H-M   'P 1'
#
loop_
_entity.id
_entity.type
_entity.pdbx_description
1 polymer ?
#
loop_
_entity_poly.entity_id
_entity_poly.type
_entity_poly.pdbx_seq_one_letter_code
_entity_poly.pdbx_strand_id
1 'polypeptide(L)'
;MKNRIELIHRDYQEYTELINNKKKWLEPDYLDKQYTHYSQPHTQEYHNPIGAPLFLVTIKKLEWLNMFPLIFVRDGITSIAHFFYRHPTPKNIISTLAIPKEAESVIPEAWIDHCITYSTKRFKRNEKAHKENIVLVSSISENLYCLKELKEKLSDLKNKFTLPVSAIVFDNIKLGEEFRMDYNLHNADFYRTLFEIFGSELTIKNWFSAKDIDYSNSYFFETHRNNLNFSDSFVTHLLLSQGAHPLNNRYQEDDFKDNCKRISRYHFLKFEVATLNKESNKLWSFIKNSEELLLSGEKLLNRSMQDFEEINLCTPEFENIIKDYIDDKTL
;
A
#
# COMPACT_ATOMS: atom_id res chain seq x y z
N MET A 1 2.03 -1.41 -26.83
CA MET A 1 3.18 -1.19 -25.92
C MET A 1 3.89 0.14 -26.15
N LYS A 2 4.18 0.57 -27.39
CA LYS A 2 4.85 1.86 -27.68
C LYS A 2 4.22 3.08 -26.97
N ASN A 3 2.90 3.29 -27.12
CA ASN A 3 2.19 4.39 -26.43
C ASN A 3 2.28 4.31 -24.89
N ARG A 4 2.40 3.10 -24.31
CA ARG A 4 2.49 2.93 -22.85
C ARG A 4 3.89 3.27 -22.33
N ILE A 5 4.95 3.01 -23.11
CA ILE A 5 6.32 3.43 -22.79
C ILE A 5 6.42 4.96 -22.80
N GLU A 6 5.82 5.61 -23.80
CA GLU A 6 5.74 7.08 -23.86
C GLU A 6 5.03 7.64 -22.63
N LEU A 7 3.95 7.02 -22.18
CA LEU A 7 3.22 7.43 -20.98
C LEU A 7 4.06 7.34 -19.70
N ILE A 8 4.88 6.29 -19.54
CA ILE A 8 5.77 6.10 -18.40
C ILE A 8 6.85 7.19 -18.36
N HIS A 9 7.38 7.57 -19.53
CA HIS A 9 8.49 8.53 -19.63
C HIS A 9 8.06 9.98 -19.77
N ARG A 10 6.77 10.24 -20.02
CA ARG A 10 6.19 11.59 -20.05
C ARG A 10 6.59 12.41 -18.83
N ASP A 11 6.83 13.69 -19.05
CA ASP A 11 6.97 14.67 -17.98
C ASP A 11 5.58 15.13 -17.52
N TYR A 12 5.34 15.05 -16.22
CA TYR A 12 4.07 15.40 -15.59
C TYR A 12 4.12 16.77 -14.89
N GLN A 13 5.19 17.56 -15.09
CA GLN A 13 5.33 18.88 -14.47
C GLN A 13 4.15 19.82 -14.77
N GLU A 14 3.54 19.72 -15.96
CA GLU A 14 2.34 20.50 -16.33
C GLU A 14 1.13 20.25 -15.41
N TYR A 15 1.09 19.10 -14.72
CA TYR A 15 0.03 18.74 -13.78
C TYR A 15 0.34 19.15 -12.33
N THR A 16 1.49 19.77 -12.07
CA THR A 16 1.95 20.09 -10.71
C THR A 16 0.96 20.99 -9.96
N GLU A 17 0.44 22.03 -10.61
CA GLU A 17 -0.55 22.91 -9.99
C GLU A 17 -1.83 22.16 -9.61
N LEU A 18 -2.27 21.24 -10.47
CA LEU A 18 -3.45 20.42 -10.24
C LEU A 18 -3.27 19.44 -9.07
N ILE A 19 -2.08 18.84 -8.97
CA ILE A 19 -1.70 17.98 -7.84
C ILE A 19 -1.63 18.80 -6.55
N ASN A 20 -1.01 19.98 -6.58
CA ASN A 20 -0.91 20.86 -5.41
C ASN A 20 -2.30 21.35 -4.93
N ASN A 21 -3.28 21.40 -5.82
CA ASN A 21 -4.67 21.75 -5.51
C ASN A 21 -5.59 20.52 -5.31
N LYS A 22 -5.04 19.33 -5.09
CA LYS A 22 -5.77 18.06 -4.88
C LYS A 22 -6.93 18.16 -3.89
N LYS A 23 -6.73 18.83 -2.76
CA LYS A 23 -7.80 19.04 -1.77
C LYS A 23 -9.01 19.80 -2.30
N LYS A 24 -8.85 20.68 -3.29
CA LYS A 24 -9.95 21.48 -3.86
C LYS A 24 -10.84 20.63 -4.76
N TRP A 25 -10.26 19.76 -5.58
CA TRP A 25 -11.03 18.98 -6.56
C TRP A 25 -11.40 17.58 -6.09
N LEU A 26 -10.66 16.97 -5.16
CA LEU A 26 -11.10 15.71 -4.51
C LEU A 26 -12.20 15.92 -3.48
N GLU A 27 -12.34 17.14 -2.96
CA GLU A 27 -13.33 17.49 -1.94
C GLU A 27 -13.31 16.50 -0.75
N PRO A 28 -12.14 16.23 -0.11
CA PRO A 28 -11.97 15.10 0.78
C PRO A 28 -12.98 15.11 1.94
N ASP A 29 -13.67 13.99 2.13
CA ASP A 29 -14.62 13.80 3.22
C ASP A 29 -13.97 13.09 4.41
N TYR A 30 -14.78 12.67 5.38
CA TYR A 30 -14.28 12.02 6.58
C TYR A 30 -13.69 10.64 6.29
N LEU A 31 -14.30 9.83 5.40
CA LEU A 31 -13.78 8.50 5.07
C LEU A 31 -12.38 8.61 4.43
N ASP A 32 -12.20 9.60 3.56
CA ASP A 32 -10.89 9.91 2.97
C ASP A 32 -9.86 10.22 4.07
N LYS A 33 -10.24 11.03 5.07
CA LYS A 33 -9.39 11.38 6.21
C LYS A 33 -9.12 10.20 7.12
N GLN A 34 -10.13 9.36 7.42
CA GLN A 34 -9.99 8.19 8.28
C GLN A 34 -9.05 7.17 7.66
N TYR A 35 -9.23 6.85 6.38
CA TYR A 35 -8.34 5.93 5.67
C TYR A 35 -6.91 6.46 5.59
N THR A 36 -6.75 7.74 5.22
CA THR A 36 -5.41 8.34 5.13
C THR A 36 -4.76 8.47 6.51
N HIS A 37 -5.50 8.84 7.56
CA HIS A 37 -5.01 8.96 8.94
C HIS A 37 -4.61 7.60 9.51
N TYR A 38 -5.47 6.59 9.38
CA TYR A 38 -5.25 5.23 9.86
C TYR A 38 -3.99 4.59 9.28
N SER A 39 -3.59 5.02 8.09
CA SER A 39 -2.39 4.52 7.41
C SER A 39 -1.24 5.53 7.42
N GLN A 40 -1.29 6.59 8.25
CA GLN A 40 -0.11 7.45 8.46
C GLN A 40 1.01 6.64 9.13
N PRO A 41 2.30 6.99 8.87
CA PRO A 41 2.78 7.95 7.89
C PRO A 41 2.89 7.37 6.47
N HIS A 42 2.47 6.13 6.23
CA HIS A 42 2.63 5.46 4.93
C HIS A 42 1.89 6.16 3.78
N THR A 43 0.76 6.79 4.08
CA THR A 43 -0.05 7.55 3.10
C THR A 43 0.45 8.98 2.86
N GLN A 44 1.54 9.41 3.51
CA GLN A 44 2.11 10.73 3.27
C GLN A 44 2.42 10.94 1.79
N GLU A 45 2.20 12.17 1.33
CA GLU A 45 2.50 12.56 -0.04
C GLU A 45 4.02 12.71 -0.21
N TYR A 46 4.53 12.26 -1.34
CA TYR A 46 5.92 12.42 -1.72
C TYR A 46 6.02 12.64 -3.22
N HIS A 47 7.14 13.21 -3.66
CA HIS A 47 7.38 13.45 -5.07
C HIS A 47 7.48 12.12 -5.83
N ASN A 48 6.52 11.88 -6.73
CA ASN A 48 6.55 10.76 -7.66
C ASN A 48 6.75 11.31 -9.09
N PRO A 49 7.83 10.93 -9.80
CA PRO A 49 8.07 11.38 -11.17
C PRO A 49 7.13 10.73 -12.21
N ILE A 50 6.08 10.03 -11.77
CA ILE A 50 5.17 9.22 -12.59
C ILE A 50 3.74 9.53 -12.21
N GLY A 51 3.01 10.15 -13.15
CA GLY A 51 1.58 10.36 -13.02
C GLY A 51 1.18 11.09 -11.74
N ALA A 52 -0.11 11.04 -11.43
CA ALA A 52 -0.62 11.55 -10.16
C ALA A 52 -0.66 10.42 -9.11
N PRO A 53 0.06 10.53 -7.98
CA PRO A 53 -0.05 9.58 -6.88
C PRO A 53 -1.40 9.75 -6.16
N LEU A 54 -2.31 8.79 -6.34
CA LEU A 54 -3.66 8.84 -5.81
C LEU A 54 -4.02 7.57 -5.04
N PHE A 55 -4.93 7.75 -4.08
CA PHE A 55 -5.68 6.68 -3.46
C PHE A 55 -7.06 6.62 -4.14
N LEU A 56 -7.38 5.55 -4.84
CA LEU A 56 -8.65 5.34 -5.55
C LEU A 56 -9.86 5.45 -4.63
N VAL A 57 -9.73 5.10 -3.35
CA VAL A 57 -10.78 5.34 -2.33
C VAL A 57 -11.23 6.82 -2.27
N THR A 58 -10.34 7.76 -2.63
CA THR A 58 -10.63 9.20 -2.61
C THR A 58 -11.33 9.70 -3.88
N ILE A 59 -11.46 8.86 -4.91
CA ILE A 59 -12.10 9.23 -6.19
C ILE A 59 -13.61 9.10 -6.05
N LYS A 60 -14.30 10.24 -6.02
CA LYS A 60 -15.77 10.28 -5.85
C LYS A 60 -16.52 10.25 -7.17
N LYS A 61 -15.85 10.70 -8.24
CA LYS A 61 -16.39 10.75 -9.60
C LYS A 61 -15.41 10.10 -10.56
N LEU A 62 -15.89 9.14 -11.35
CA LEU A 62 -15.01 8.33 -12.20
C LEU A 62 -14.31 9.20 -13.25
N GLU A 63 -14.98 10.24 -13.76
CA GLU A 63 -14.41 11.19 -14.72
C GLU A 63 -13.22 12.00 -14.19
N TRP A 64 -13.03 12.09 -12.86
CA TRP A 64 -11.84 12.74 -12.29
C TRP A 64 -10.54 12.01 -12.65
N LEU A 65 -10.63 10.72 -13.01
CA LEU A 65 -9.44 10.00 -13.48
C LEU A 65 -8.86 10.67 -14.73
N ASN A 66 -9.71 11.21 -15.62
CA ASN A 66 -9.32 11.84 -16.88
C ASN A 66 -8.51 13.14 -16.72
N MET A 67 -8.39 13.65 -15.49
CA MET A 67 -7.55 14.79 -15.17
C MET A 67 -6.06 14.50 -15.36
N PHE A 68 -5.66 13.22 -15.31
CA PHE A 68 -4.28 12.79 -15.51
C PHE A 68 -4.22 11.62 -16.48
N PRO A 69 -3.32 11.61 -17.47
CA PRO A 69 -3.26 10.52 -18.43
C PRO A 69 -2.72 9.22 -17.78
N LEU A 70 -1.98 9.34 -16.67
CA LEU A 70 -1.53 8.23 -15.84
C LEU A 70 -1.79 8.53 -14.37
N ILE A 71 -2.42 7.59 -13.69
CA ILE A 71 -2.65 7.64 -12.25
C ILE A 71 -1.80 6.56 -11.59
N PHE A 72 -0.94 6.97 -10.68
CA PHE A 72 -0.14 6.07 -9.87
C PHE A 72 -0.93 5.66 -8.63
N VAL A 73 -1.45 4.43 -8.62
CA VAL A 73 -2.33 3.92 -7.58
C VAL A 73 -1.51 3.43 -6.40
N ARG A 74 -1.77 4.00 -5.22
CA ARG A 74 -1.07 3.70 -3.96
C ARG A 74 -1.85 2.81 -3.01
N ASP A 75 -3.13 2.60 -3.32
CA ASP A 75 -4.06 1.72 -2.62
C ASP A 75 -3.53 0.29 -2.47
N GLY A 76 -4.04 -0.40 -1.45
CA GLY A 76 -3.89 -1.84 -1.33
C GLY A 76 -4.97 -2.57 -2.11
N ILE A 77 -4.82 -3.89 -2.20
CA ILE A 77 -5.64 -4.81 -2.97
C ILE A 77 -7.13 -4.66 -2.62
N THR A 78 -7.46 -4.50 -1.33
CA THR A 78 -8.86 -4.34 -0.88
C THR A 78 -9.48 -3.08 -1.47
N SER A 79 -8.80 -1.93 -1.36
CA SER A 79 -9.32 -0.66 -1.88
C SER A 79 -9.36 -0.64 -3.42
N ILE A 80 -8.41 -1.30 -4.08
CA ILE A 80 -8.40 -1.48 -5.54
C ILE A 80 -9.57 -2.35 -5.99
N ALA A 81 -9.79 -3.49 -5.34
CA ALA A 81 -10.91 -4.37 -5.64
C ALA A 81 -12.24 -3.64 -5.41
N HIS A 82 -12.38 -2.94 -4.30
CA HIS A 82 -13.58 -2.16 -4.03
C HIS A 82 -13.82 -1.07 -5.09
N PHE A 83 -12.77 -0.38 -5.57
CA PHE A 83 -12.90 0.57 -6.68
C PHE A 83 -13.48 -0.09 -7.95
N PHE A 84 -12.97 -1.26 -8.35
CA PHE A 84 -13.46 -1.97 -9.53
C PHE A 84 -14.87 -2.54 -9.34
N TYR A 85 -15.22 -2.93 -8.12
CA TYR A 85 -16.58 -3.34 -7.79
C TYR A 85 -17.56 -2.17 -7.98
N ARG A 86 -17.22 -0.98 -7.46
CA ARG A 86 -18.03 0.25 -7.61
C ARG A 86 -18.09 0.79 -9.05
N HIS A 87 -17.06 0.51 -9.84
CA HIS A 87 -16.92 0.95 -11.21
C HIS A 87 -16.56 -0.23 -12.12
N PRO A 88 -17.50 -1.15 -12.42
CA PRO A 88 -17.19 -2.40 -13.11
C PRO A 88 -16.72 -2.22 -14.56
N THR A 89 -16.92 -1.04 -15.15
CA THR A 89 -16.48 -0.72 -16.51
C THR A 89 -15.83 0.67 -16.57
N PRO A 90 -14.77 0.87 -17.38
CA PRO A 90 -14.08 2.15 -17.53
C PRO A 90 -14.82 3.11 -18.48
N LYS A 91 -16.12 3.30 -18.29
CA LYS A 91 -16.94 4.11 -19.21
C LYS A 91 -16.43 5.55 -19.28
N ASN A 92 -16.09 6.00 -20.50
CA ASN A 92 -15.55 7.33 -20.79
C ASN A 92 -14.20 7.62 -20.11
N ILE A 93 -13.43 6.60 -19.74
CA ILE A 93 -12.11 6.77 -19.14
C ILE A 93 -11.03 6.68 -20.21
N ILE A 94 -10.19 7.72 -20.28
CA ILE A 94 -9.03 7.77 -21.18
C ILE A 94 -7.72 7.52 -20.43
N SER A 95 -7.73 7.66 -19.11
CA SER A 95 -6.56 7.49 -18.27
C SER A 95 -6.13 6.05 -18.15
N THR A 96 -4.84 5.87 -17.92
CA THR A 96 -4.26 4.58 -17.51
C THR A 96 -4.05 4.58 -16.00
N LEU A 97 -4.39 3.46 -15.36
CA LEU A 97 -4.06 3.20 -13.96
C LEU A 97 -2.75 2.39 -13.89
N ALA A 98 -1.76 2.89 -13.18
CA ALA A 98 -0.61 2.11 -12.76
C ALA A 98 -0.94 1.43 -11.43
N ILE A 99 -1.24 0.14 -11.48
CA ILE A 99 -1.67 -0.71 -10.37
C ILE A 99 -0.46 -1.50 -9.83
N PRO A 100 -0.29 -1.67 -8.51
CA PRO A 100 0.75 -2.54 -7.97
C PRO A 100 0.60 -3.96 -8.52
N LYS A 101 1.72 -4.61 -8.90
CA LYS A 101 1.72 -5.94 -9.50
C LYS A 101 1.04 -6.98 -8.61
N GLU A 102 1.15 -6.83 -7.30
CA GLU A 102 0.50 -7.69 -6.31
C GLU A 102 -1.04 -7.64 -6.38
N ALA A 103 -1.62 -6.59 -6.95
CA ALA A 103 -3.06 -6.44 -7.16
C ALA A 103 -3.52 -6.74 -8.60
N GLU A 104 -2.65 -7.27 -9.47
CA GLU A 104 -3.02 -7.58 -10.85
C GLU A 104 -4.20 -8.57 -10.94
N SER A 105 -4.27 -9.52 -9.99
CA SER A 105 -5.31 -10.54 -9.93
C SER A 105 -6.71 -9.99 -9.66
N VAL A 106 -6.83 -8.78 -9.11
CA VAL A 106 -8.14 -8.15 -8.85
C VAL A 106 -8.57 -7.19 -9.98
N ILE A 107 -7.80 -7.05 -11.06
CA ILE A 107 -8.20 -6.20 -12.20
C ILE A 107 -9.25 -6.95 -13.05
N PRO A 108 -10.50 -6.48 -13.14
CA PRO A 108 -11.51 -7.14 -13.98
C PRO A 108 -11.18 -7.01 -15.47
N GLU A 109 -11.68 -7.95 -16.27
CA GLU A 109 -11.47 -8.00 -17.71
C GLU A 109 -11.77 -6.67 -18.42
N ALA A 110 -12.87 -6.01 -18.04
CA ALA A 110 -13.28 -4.73 -18.63
C ALA A 110 -12.27 -3.59 -18.44
N TRP A 111 -11.39 -3.68 -17.43
CA TRP A 111 -10.40 -2.64 -17.11
C TRP A 111 -8.99 -2.95 -17.61
N ILE A 112 -8.73 -4.15 -18.14
CA ILE A 112 -7.37 -4.62 -18.39
C ILE A 112 -6.58 -3.70 -19.34
N ASP A 113 -7.25 -3.14 -20.34
CA ASP A 113 -6.65 -2.25 -21.33
C ASP A 113 -6.38 -0.83 -20.79
N HIS A 114 -7.00 -0.48 -19.67
CA HIS A 114 -6.79 0.77 -18.94
C HIS A 114 -5.77 0.62 -17.81
N CYS A 115 -5.16 -0.55 -17.64
CA CYS A 115 -4.22 -0.82 -16.57
C CYS A 115 -2.81 -1.16 -17.09
N ILE A 116 -1.82 -0.64 -16.39
CA ILE A 116 -0.45 -1.16 -16.37
C ILE A 116 -0.14 -1.60 -14.94
N THR A 117 0.74 -2.58 -14.79
CA THR A 117 1.19 -3.01 -13.47
C THR A 117 2.58 -2.46 -13.18
N TYR A 118 2.90 -2.23 -11.90
CA TYR A 118 4.23 -1.80 -11.49
C TYR A 118 4.78 -2.63 -10.33
N SER A 119 6.10 -2.74 -10.27
CA SER A 119 6.81 -3.27 -9.10
C SER A 119 8.00 -2.37 -8.77
N THR A 120 8.20 -2.12 -7.48
CA THR A 120 9.40 -1.42 -7.00
C THR A 120 10.59 -2.37 -6.99
N LYS A 121 11.65 -2.00 -7.70
CA LYS A 121 12.90 -2.77 -7.82
C LYS A 121 14.08 -1.93 -7.36
N ARG A 122 15.12 -2.61 -6.87
CA ARG A 122 16.39 -1.97 -6.51
C ARG A 122 17.37 -2.06 -7.67
N PHE A 123 18.25 -1.07 -7.82
CA PHE A 123 19.36 -1.20 -8.76
C PHE A 123 20.32 -2.29 -8.25
N LYS A 124 20.78 -3.15 -9.16
CA LYS A 124 21.89 -4.06 -8.87
C LYS A 124 23.10 -3.25 -8.40
N ARG A 125 23.67 -3.62 -7.25
CA ARG A 125 24.90 -3.00 -6.73
C ARG A 125 26.08 -3.91 -7.00
N ASN A 126 27.16 -3.33 -7.53
CA ASN A 126 28.41 -4.05 -7.78
C ASN A 126 29.13 -4.43 -6.47
N GLU A 127 28.85 -3.72 -5.37
CA GLU A 127 29.47 -3.93 -4.06
C GLU A 127 28.41 -4.20 -2.98
N LYS A 128 28.64 -5.24 -2.18
CA LYS A 128 27.86 -5.49 -0.96
C LYS A 128 28.30 -4.49 0.11
N ALA A 129 27.52 -3.42 0.27
CA ALA A 129 27.72 -2.49 1.39
C ALA A 129 27.64 -3.23 2.72
N HIS A 130 28.55 -2.93 3.63
CA HIS A 130 28.48 -3.41 5.01
C HIS A 130 27.20 -2.90 5.67
N LYS A 131 26.54 -3.75 6.46
CA LYS A 131 25.28 -3.43 7.13
C LYS A 131 25.45 -3.52 8.64
N GLU A 132 25.06 -2.46 9.33
CA GLU A 132 25.38 -2.22 10.73
C GLU A 132 24.19 -2.52 11.67
N ASN A 133 22.96 -2.41 11.17
CA ASN A 133 21.77 -2.60 11.98
C ASN A 133 20.57 -3.10 11.14
N ILE A 134 19.53 -3.52 11.85
CA ILE A 134 18.21 -3.82 11.30
C ILE A 134 17.21 -2.80 11.84
N VAL A 135 16.38 -2.27 10.95
CA VAL A 135 15.28 -1.36 11.27
C VAL A 135 13.96 -2.08 11.02
N LEU A 136 13.24 -2.39 12.10
CA LEU A 136 11.86 -2.85 12.01
C LEU A 136 10.96 -1.66 11.72
N VAL A 137 10.02 -1.84 10.79
CA VAL A 137 9.01 -0.83 10.46
C VAL A 137 7.66 -1.46 10.71
N SER A 138 6.91 -0.92 11.66
CA SER A 138 5.63 -1.49 12.06
C SER A 138 4.55 -0.43 12.25
N SER A 139 3.37 -0.71 11.72
CA SER A 139 2.13 -0.06 12.12
C SER A 139 1.39 -1.02 13.03
N ILE A 140 1.13 -0.62 14.26
CA ILE A 140 0.36 -1.42 15.20
C ILE A 140 -1.11 -1.38 14.78
N SER A 141 -1.60 -2.51 14.30
CA SER A 141 -2.99 -2.68 13.87
C SER A 141 -3.31 -4.17 13.74
N GLU A 142 -4.44 -4.56 14.35
CA GLU A 142 -4.97 -5.93 14.32
C GLU A 142 -5.22 -6.46 12.90
N ASN A 143 -5.46 -5.57 11.94
CA ASN A 143 -5.78 -5.94 10.56
C ASN A 143 -4.54 -6.08 9.66
N LEU A 144 -3.35 -5.69 10.15
CA LEU A 144 -2.13 -5.65 9.33
C LEU A 144 -1.24 -6.88 9.49
N TYR A 145 -1.40 -7.65 10.58
CA TYR A 145 -0.65 -8.87 10.82
C TYR A 145 -1.36 -9.80 11.81
N CYS A 146 -1.05 -11.09 11.71
CA CYS A 146 -1.33 -12.05 12.78
C CYS A 146 -0.16 -12.01 13.78
N LEU A 147 -0.45 -11.71 15.07
CA LEU A 147 0.60 -11.54 16.08
C LEU A 147 1.45 -12.81 16.28
N LYS A 148 0.83 -13.99 16.19
CA LYS A 148 1.53 -15.28 16.30
C LYS A 148 2.55 -15.46 15.17
N GLU A 149 2.14 -15.25 13.92
CA GLU A 149 3.04 -15.35 12.77
C GLU A 149 4.12 -14.27 12.81
N LEU A 150 3.78 -13.06 13.27
CA LEU A 150 4.74 -11.99 13.43
C LEU A 150 5.82 -12.38 14.45
N LYS A 151 5.42 -12.97 15.59
CA LYS A 151 6.35 -13.48 16.60
C LYS A 151 7.33 -14.51 16.02
N GLU A 152 6.83 -15.43 15.20
CA GLU A 152 7.66 -16.42 14.49
C GLU A 152 8.66 -15.74 13.55
N LYS A 153 8.19 -14.84 12.67
CA LYS A 153 9.04 -14.09 11.73
C LYS A 153 10.12 -13.26 12.42
N LEU A 154 9.78 -12.60 13.53
CA LEU A 154 10.72 -11.79 14.30
C LEU A 154 11.74 -12.65 15.05
N SER A 155 11.34 -13.83 15.52
CA SER A 155 12.25 -14.80 16.16
C SER A 155 13.25 -15.34 15.14
N ASP A 156 12.78 -15.70 13.95
CA ASP A 156 13.64 -16.11 12.83
C ASP A 156 14.61 -15.01 12.43
N LEU A 157 14.14 -13.77 12.39
CA LEU A 157 14.97 -12.60 12.10
C LEU A 157 16.09 -12.43 13.13
N LYS A 158 15.78 -12.51 14.44
CA LYS A 158 16.79 -12.43 15.51
C LYS A 158 17.80 -13.58 15.46
N ASN A 159 17.35 -14.79 15.13
CA ASN A 159 18.24 -15.95 15.02
C ASN A 159 19.16 -15.86 13.79
N LYS A 160 18.67 -15.27 12.69
CA LYS A 160 19.40 -15.17 11.43
C LYS A 160 20.46 -14.06 11.42
N PHE A 161 20.26 -12.99 12.20
CA PHE A 161 21.13 -11.82 12.19
C PHE A 161 21.58 -11.43 13.60
N THR A 162 22.89 -11.25 13.78
CA THR A 162 23.49 -10.78 15.03
C THR A 162 23.60 -9.25 15.12
N LEU A 163 22.89 -8.54 14.23
CA LEU A 163 22.96 -7.07 14.15
C LEU A 163 22.06 -6.41 15.21
N PRO A 164 22.45 -5.24 15.75
CA PRO A 164 21.56 -4.41 16.54
C PRO A 164 20.23 -4.14 15.83
N VAL A 165 19.14 -4.20 16.59
CA VAL A 165 17.78 -3.98 16.08
C VAL A 165 17.21 -2.69 16.66
N SER A 166 16.63 -1.88 15.79
CA SER A 166 15.81 -0.73 16.17
C SER A 166 14.42 -0.88 15.54
N ALA A 167 13.41 -0.27 16.13
CA ALA A 167 12.05 -0.29 15.60
C ALA A 167 11.52 1.13 15.41
N ILE A 168 10.92 1.37 14.26
CA ILE A 168 10.06 2.52 14.00
C ILE A 168 8.64 2.01 14.09
N VAL A 169 7.91 2.48 15.10
CA VAL A 169 6.58 1.98 15.43
C VAL A 169 5.57 3.11 15.27
N PHE A 170 4.50 2.84 14.54
CA PHE A 170 3.38 3.76 14.30
C PHE A 170 2.15 3.20 14.99
N ASP A 171 1.57 4.00 15.88
CA ASP A 171 0.33 3.66 16.56
C ASP A 171 -0.84 4.08 15.66
N ASN A 172 -1.37 3.11 14.90
CA ASN A 172 -2.34 3.38 13.86
C ASN A 172 -3.73 3.11 14.40
N ILE A 173 -4.36 4.17 14.93
CA ILE A 173 -5.71 4.15 15.47
C ILE A 173 -6.68 4.62 14.39
N LYS A 174 -7.79 3.91 14.19
CA LYS A 174 -8.86 4.42 13.32
C LYS A 174 -9.50 5.62 14.01
N LEU A 175 -9.69 6.72 13.29
CA LEU A 175 -10.40 7.88 13.84
C LEU A 175 -11.80 7.43 14.32
N GLY A 176 -12.15 7.75 15.55
CA GLY A 176 -13.39 7.33 16.22
C GLY A 176 -13.28 6.04 17.06
N GLU A 177 -12.19 5.27 16.95
CA GLU A 177 -11.95 4.05 17.73
C GLU A 177 -10.92 4.25 18.87
N GLU A 178 -10.57 5.49 19.20
CA GLU A 178 -9.49 5.81 20.16
C GLU A 178 -9.74 5.29 21.58
N PHE A 179 -10.99 5.01 21.93
CA PHE A 179 -11.40 4.62 23.28
C PHE A 179 -11.71 3.12 23.44
N ARG A 180 -11.48 2.29 22.41
CA ARG A 180 -11.75 0.84 22.51
C ARG A 180 -10.78 0.18 23.49
N MET A 181 -11.31 -0.51 24.50
CA MET A 181 -10.50 -1.18 25.53
C MET A 181 -9.50 -2.19 24.95
N ASP A 182 -9.93 -2.98 23.97
CA ASP A 182 -9.11 -4.05 23.38
C ASP A 182 -7.89 -3.52 22.61
N TYR A 183 -7.97 -2.29 22.09
CA TYR A 183 -6.86 -1.67 21.35
C TYR A 183 -5.60 -1.52 22.21
N ASN A 184 -5.77 -1.08 23.46
CA ASN A 184 -4.67 -0.94 24.39
C ASN A 184 -4.01 -2.28 24.73
N LEU A 185 -4.78 -3.38 24.73
CA LEU A 185 -4.26 -4.72 24.94
C LEU A 185 -3.46 -5.20 23.72
N HIS A 186 -3.95 -4.97 22.51
CA HIS A 186 -3.22 -5.33 21.30
C HIS A 186 -1.87 -4.59 21.21
N ASN A 187 -1.85 -3.30 21.50
CA ASN A 187 -0.62 -2.51 21.52
C ASN A 187 0.36 -3.03 22.56
N ALA A 188 -0.11 -3.30 23.78
CA ALA A 188 0.71 -3.88 24.84
C ALA A 188 1.30 -5.23 24.43
N ASP A 189 0.51 -6.09 23.79
CA ASP A 189 0.93 -7.39 23.29
C ASP A 189 1.98 -7.31 22.18
N PHE A 190 1.85 -6.32 21.29
CA PHE A 190 2.85 -6.03 20.27
C PHE A 190 4.19 -5.61 20.90
N TYR A 191 4.18 -4.64 21.82
CA TYR A 191 5.40 -4.20 22.51
C TYR A 191 6.02 -5.33 23.34
N ARG A 192 5.20 -6.08 24.08
CA ARG A 192 5.66 -7.27 24.80
C ARG A 192 6.36 -8.25 23.87
N THR A 193 5.78 -8.54 22.70
CA THR A 193 6.39 -9.42 21.70
C THR A 193 7.76 -8.90 21.25
N LEU A 194 7.88 -7.60 20.98
CA LEU A 194 9.15 -7.00 20.59
C LEU A 194 10.22 -7.15 21.68
N PHE A 195 9.90 -6.85 22.94
CA PHE A 195 10.85 -6.93 24.05
C PHE A 195 11.17 -8.36 24.49
N GLU A 196 10.22 -9.30 24.37
CA GLU A 196 10.48 -10.73 24.59
C GLU A 196 11.51 -11.28 23.59
N ILE A 197 11.42 -10.85 22.33
CA ILE A 197 12.33 -11.30 21.28
C ILE A 197 13.64 -10.54 21.36
N PHE A 198 13.61 -9.22 21.26
CA PHE A 198 14.80 -8.38 21.08
C PHE A 198 15.38 -7.82 22.37
N GLY A 199 14.85 -8.18 23.54
CA GLY A 199 15.41 -7.77 24.83
C GLY A 199 15.38 -6.26 25.07
N SER A 200 16.06 -5.85 26.14
CA SER A 200 16.13 -4.43 26.54
C SER A 200 17.06 -3.59 25.66
N GLU A 201 17.84 -4.23 24.78
CA GLU A 201 18.69 -3.58 23.79
C GLU A 201 17.90 -2.95 22.61
N LEU A 202 16.64 -3.33 22.44
CA LEU A 202 15.79 -2.80 21.38
C LEU A 202 15.58 -1.28 21.54
N THR A 203 15.99 -0.51 20.53
CA THR A 203 15.70 0.92 20.48
C THR A 203 14.42 1.19 19.68
N ILE A 204 13.38 1.71 20.34
CA ILE A 204 12.14 2.15 19.69
C ILE A 204 12.22 3.65 19.39
N LYS A 205 11.92 4.04 18.15
CA LYS A 205 11.92 5.41 17.66
C LYS A 205 10.55 5.79 17.14
N ASN A 206 10.14 7.03 17.39
CA ASN A 206 8.97 7.61 16.73
C ASN A 206 9.31 8.05 15.30
N TRP A 207 8.28 8.27 14.47
CA TRP A 207 8.49 8.69 13.08
C TRP A 207 9.31 9.98 12.93
N PHE A 208 9.02 10.96 13.78
CA PHE A 208 9.64 12.28 13.70
C PHE A 208 11.15 12.25 13.89
N SER A 209 11.64 11.42 14.81
CA SER A 209 13.08 11.22 15.04
C SER A 209 13.72 10.26 14.03
N ALA A 210 12.93 9.37 13.43
CA ALA A 210 13.41 8.36 12.50
C ALA A 210 13.65 8.90 11.08
N LYS A 211 12.81 9.83 10.60
CA LYS A 211 12.84 10.30 9.21
C LYS A 211 14.17 10.96 8.78
N ASP A 212 14.91 11.52 9.74
CA ASP A 212 16.15 12.28 9.48
C ASP A 212 17.42 11.43 9.68
N ILE A 213 17.27 10.14 10.01
CA ILE A 213 18.39 9.20 10.15
C ILE A 213 18.90 8.79 8.77
N ASP A 214 20.21 8.55 8.64
CA ASP A 214 20.77 7.88 7.47
C ASP A 214 20.65 6.35 7.58
N TYR A 215 19.84 5.76 6.70
CA TYR A 215 19.64 4.31 6.62
C TYR A 215 20.50 3.61 5.56
N SER A 216 21.51 4.27 4.99
CA SER A 216 22.37 3.73 3.93
C SER A 216 23.06 2.40 4.31
N ASN A 217 23.44 2.24 5.58
CA ASN A 217 24.05 1.03 6.15
C ASN A 217 23.06 0.13 6.90
N SER A 218 21.76 0.33 6.71
CA SER A 218 20.73 -0.48 7.40
C SER A 218 20.16 -1.57 6.50
N TYR A 219 19.76 -2.67 7.14
CA TYR A 219 18.67 -3.49 6.67
C TYR A 219 17.34 -2.93 7.20
N PHE A 220 16.24 -3.20 6.50
CA PHE A 220 14.91 -2.95 7.06
C PHE A 220 13.96 -4.14 6.84
N PHE A 221 13.05 -4.32 7.79
CA PHE A 221 12.01 -5.34 7.76
C PHE A 221 10.66 -4.72 8.09
N GLU A 222 9.70 -4.90 7.19
CA GLU A 222 8.32 -4.47 7.37
C GLU A 222 7.53 -5.60 8.04
N THR A 223 6.92 -5.31 9.20
CA THR A 223 6.17 -6.32 9.97
C THR A 223 4.81 -6.66 9.38
N HIS A 224 4.30 -5.75 8.56
CA HIS A 224 2.92 -5.74 8.09
C HIS A 224 2.74 -6.45 6.75
N ARG A 225 1.55 -7.03 6.52
CA ARG A 225 1.09 -7.52 5.21
C ARG A 225 0.38 -6.39 4.42
N ASN A 226 1.00 -5.21 4.32
CA ASN A 226 0.29 -3.97 3.92
C ASN A 226 -0.31 -3.95 2.51
N ASN A 227 -0.07 -4.97 1.69
CA ASN A 227 -0.73 -5.14 0.41
C ASN A 227 -2.26 -5.03 0.49
N LEU A 228 -2.91 -5.24 1.64
CA LEU A 228 -4.35 -5.04 1.80
C LEU A 228 -4.76 -3.56 1.83
N ASN A 229 -4.07 -2.73 2.62
CA ASN A 229 -4.45 -1.34 2.85
C ASN A 229 -3.72 -0.37 1.93
N PHE A 230 -2.41 -0.50 1.71
CA PHE A 230 -1.66 0.32 0.77
C PHE A 230 -0.52 -0.47 0.13
N SER A 231 -0.35 -0.34 -1.17
CA SER A 231 0.73 -1.00 -1.88
C SER A 231 2.03 -0.20 -1.86
N ASP A 232 1.95 1.12 -1.75
CA ASP A 232 3.09 2.03 -1.84
C ASP A 232 3.19 2.94 -0.61
N SER A 233 4.16 2.63 0.24
CA SER A 233 4.37 3.30 1.52
C SER A 233 5.46 4.36 1.45
N PHE A 234 5.15 5.55 1.95
CA PHE A 234 6.12 6.64 2.07
C PHE A 234 7.34 6.25 2.92
N VAL A 235 7.14 5.51 4.01
CA VAL A 235 8.23 5.07 4.89
C VAL A 235 9.20 4.17 4.14
N THR A 236 8.65 3.23 3.37
CA THR A 236 9.41 2.30 2.54
C THR A 236 10.17 3.05 1.46
N HIS A 237 9.48 3.99 0.78
CA HIS A 237 10.09 4.85 -0.21
C HIS A 237 11.27 5.62 0.37
N LEU A 238 11.11 6.22 1.56
CA LEU A 238 12.18 6.93 2.26
C LEU A 238 13.38 6.00 2.53
N LEU A 239 13.15 4.86 3.16
CA LEU A 239 14.20 3.88 3.48
C LEU A 239 14.95 3.42 2.24
N LEU A 240 14.21 3.05 1.19
CA LEU A 240 14.80 2.67 -0.09
C LEU A 240 15.55 3.83 -0.74
N SER A 241 15.06 5.07 -0.65
CA SER A 241 15.70 6.26 -1.23
C SER A 241 17.01 6.64 -0.54
N GLN A 242 17.18 6.25 0.72
CA GLN A 242 18.43 6.42 1.48
C GLN A 242 19.38 5.21 1.34
N GLY A 243 18.91 4.11 0.76
CA GLY A 243 19.76 2.95 0.44
C GLY A 243 19.68 1.81 1.44
N ALA A 244 18.69 1.85 2.34
CA ALA A 244 18.36 0.72 3.19
C ALA A 244 18.08 -0.53 2.35
N HIS A 245 18.49 -1.68 2.86
CA HIS A 245 18.32 -2.95 2.16
C HIS A 245 17.13 -3.72 2.75
N PRO A 246 16.11 -4.06 1.95
CA PRO A 246 14.96 -4.80 2.42
C PRO A 246 15.35 -6.23 2.79
N LEU A 247 14.79 -6.76 3.87
CA LEU A 247 14.91 -8.19 4.22
C LEU A 247 13.78 -9.04 3.65
N ASN A 248 12.78 -8.40 3.03
CA ASN A 248 11.69 -9.09 2.33
C ASN A 248 12.01 -9.28 0.83
N ASN A 249 11.38 -10.27 0.21
CA ASN A 249 11.56 -10.59 -1.21
C ASN A 249 10.82 -9.63 -2.15
N ARG A 250 10.22 -8.55 -1.63
CA ARG A 250 9.38 -7.64 -2.42
C ARG A 250 10.21 -6.74 -3.33
N TYR A 251 11.25 -6.11 -2.77
CA TYR A 251 12.05 -5.11 -3.49
C TYR A 251 13.39 -5.68 -3.97
N GLN A 252 13.30 -6.74 -4.78
CA GLN A 252 14.46 -7.40 -5.38
C GLN A 252 15.25 -6.48 -6.32
N GLU A 253 16.53 -6.80 -6.48
CA GLU A 253 17.39 -6.15 -7.47
C GLU A 253 17.04 -6.62 -8.88
N ASP A 254 17.00 -5.69 -9.83
CA ASP A 254 16.73 -5.99 -11.24
C ASP A 254 17.52 -5.02 -12.14
N ASP A 255 17.62 -5.36 -13.43
CA ASP A 255 18.20 -4.48 -14.44
C ASP A 255 17.24 -3.35 -14.79
N PHE A 256 17.77 -2.14 -14.91
CA PHE A 256 17.02 -0.99 -15.37
C PHE A 256 16.87 -1.04 -16.90
N LYS A 257 15.63 -1.03 -17.40
CA LYS A 257 15.28 -1.18 -18.82
C LYS A 257 14.33 -0.08 -19.28
N ASP A 258 13.94 -0.09 -20.55
CA ASP A 258 13.07 0.93 -21.16
C ASP A 258 11.69 1.02 -20.51
N ASN A 259 11.17 -0.07 -19.95
CA ASN A 259 9.92 -0.10 -19.19
C ASN A 259 10.09 0.29 -17.72
N CYS A 260 11.20 0.93 -17.36
CA CYS A 260 11.50 1.34 -15.99
C CYS A 260 11.54 2.85 -15.85
N LYS A 261 11.17 3.37 -14.69
CA LYS A 261 11.37 4.77 -14.32
C LYS A 261 12.11 4.87 -13.00
N ARG A 262 13.19 5.66 -13.00
CA ARG A 262 13.98 5.93 -11.81
C ARG A 262 13.18 6.78 -10.83
N ILE A 263 13.17 6.37 -9.56
CA ILE A 263 12.54 7.11 -8.46
C ILE A 263 13.60 7.77 -7.59
N SER A 264 14.67 7.03 -7.28
CA SER A 264 15.81 7.54 -6.52
C SER A 264 17.13 6.98 -7.06
N ARG A 265 18.24 7.25 -6.36
CA ARG A 265 19.54 6.65 -6.65
C ARG A 265 19.55 5.12 -6.51
N TYR A 266 18.66 4.56 -5.68
CA TYR A 266 18.76 3.16 -5.26
C TYR A 266 17.60 2.27 -5.69
N HIS A 267 16.50 2.85 -6.16
CA HIS A 267 15.35 2.08 -6.63
C HIS A 267 14.63 2.76 -7.80
N PHE A 268 13.87 1.94 -8.52
CA PHE A 268 13.09 2.31 -9.69
C PHE A 268 11.77 1.52 -9.72
N LEU A 269 10.81 2.03 -10.49
CA LEU A 269 9.58 1.30 -10.80
C LEU A 269 9.75 0.59 -12.13
N LYS A 270 9.41 -0.71 -12.16
CA LYS A 270 9.36 -1.53 -13.37
C LYS A 270 7.90 -1.72 -13.76
N PHE A 271 7.56 -1.42 -15.01
CA PHE A 271 6.19 -1.48 -15.51
C PHE A 271 5.96 -2.66 -16.44
N GLU A 272 4.78 -3.26 -16.35
CA GLU A 272 4.35 -4.35 -17.20
C GLU A 272 2.94 -4.08 -17.73
N VAL A 273 2.60 -4.71 -18.85
CA VAL A 273 1.21 -4.70 -19.34
C VAL A 273 0.40 -5.57 -18.38
N ALA A 274 -0.73 -5.06 -17.92
CA ALA A 274 -1.65 -5.87 -17.13
C ALA A 274 -2.16 -7.04 -17.98
N THR A 275 -2.18 -8.24 -17.39
CA THR A 275 -2.61 -9.46 -18.05
C THR A 275 -3.84 -10.02 -17.35
N LEU A 276 -4.82 -10.47 -18.14
CA LEU A 276 -6.03 -11.07 -17.58
C LEU A 276 -5.65 -12.37 -16.86
N ASN A 277 -5.93 -12.41 -15.57
CA ASN A 277 -5.71 -13.58 -14.75
C ASN A 277 -7.00 -14.42 -14.71
N LYS A 278 -6.91 -15.74 -14.94
CA LYS A 278 -8.05 -16.66 -14.81
C LYS A 278 -8.70 -16.57 -13.43
N GLU A 279 -7.89 -16.35 -12.40
CA GLU A 279 -8.37 -16.19 -11.02
C GLU A 279 -9.14 -14.87 -10.84
N SER A 280 -8.89 -13.86 -11.67
CA SER A 280 -9.68 -12.63 -11.65
C SER A 280 -11.12 -12.89 -12.08
N ASN A 281 -11.30 -13.65 -13.16
CA ASN A 281 -12.64 -14.00 -13.65
C ASN A 281 -13.43 -14.81 -12.62
N LYS A 282 -12.77 -15.71 -11.87
CA LYS A 282 -13.42 -16.45 -10.78
C LYS A 282 -13.87 -15.52 -9.65
N LEU A 283 -12.96 -14.66 -9.17
CA LEU A 283 -13.27 -13.66 -8.14
C LEU A 283 -14.48 -12.81 -8.53
N TRP A 284 -14.46 -12.23 -9.74
CA TRP A 284 -15.53 -11.35 -10.19
C TRP A 284 -16.84 -12.08 -10.47
N SER A 285 -16.79 -13.35 -10.89
CA SER A 285 -17.99 -14.19 -10.99
C SER A 285 -18.59 -14.49 -9.62
N PHE A 286 -17.75 -14.78 -8.63
CA PHE A 286 -18.17 -15.02 -7.24
C PHE A 286 -18.81 -13.77 -6.63
N ILE A 287 -18.15 -12.61 -6.73
CA ILE A 287 -18.68 -11.33 -6.23
C ILE A 287 -20.05 -11.03 -6.85
N LYS A 288 -20.18 -11.19 -8.18
CA LYS A 288 -21.44 -10.95 -8.90
C LYS A 288 -22.57 -11.88 -8.45
N ASN A 289 -22.27 -13.15 -8.20
CA ASN A 289 -23.28 -14.13 -7.76
C ASN A 289 -23.69 -13.96 -6.29
N SER A 290 -22.87 -13.27 -5.51
CA SER A 290 -23.07 -13.05 -4.07
C SER A 290 -23.53 -11.61 -3.77
N GLU A 291 -23.78 -10.79 -4.78
CA GLU A 291 -23.99 -9.34 -4.66
C GLU A 291 -25.12 -8.97 -3.67
N GLU A 292 -26.24 -9.68 -3.72
CA GLU A 292 -27.40 -9.43 -2.84
C GLU A 292 -27.14 -9.73 -1.36
N LEU A 293 -26.22 -10.66 -1.06
CA LEU A 293 -25.87 -11.07 0.30
C LEU A 293 -24.74 -10.22 0.88
N LEU A 294 -23.79 -9.81 0.04
CA LEU A 294 -22.54 -9.18 0.47
C LEU A 294 -22.66 -7.66 0.70
N LEU A 295 -23.66 -7.02 0.09
CA LEU A 295 -23.62 -5.57 -0.17
C LEU A 295 -24.91 -4.84 0.26
N SER A 296 -25.76 -5.50 1.03
CA SER A 296 -26.96 -4.88 1.64
C SER A 296 -26.60 -3.64 2.48
N GLY A 297 -25.44 -3.65 3.15
CA GLY A 297 -24.89 -2.52 3.91
C GLY A 297 -24.11 -1.49 3.11
N GLU A 298 -23.73 -1.77 1.86
CA GLU A 298 -22.90 -0.83 1.08
C GLU A 298 -23.68 0.44 0.67
N LYS A 299 -25.00 0.29 0.50
CA LYS A 299 -25.94 1.41 0.30
C LYS A 299 -26.12 2.28 1.55
N LEU A 300 -25.74 1.75 2.72
CA LEU A 300 -25.81 2.44 4.01
C LEU A 300 -24.50 3.13 4.38
N LEU A 301 -23.42 2.97 3.60
CA LEU A 301 -22.16 3.71 3.77
C LEU A 301 -22.39 5.20 3.52
N ASN A 302 -22.88 5.88 4.56
CA ASN A 302 -23.15 7.29 4.51
C ASN A 302 -21.86 8.08 4.76
N ARG A 303 -21.18 8.44 3.67
CA ARG A 303 -19.98 9.31 3.70
C ARG A 303 -20.22 10.71 4.31
N SER A 304 -21.49 11.06 4.60
CA SER A 304 -21.91 12.33 5.22
C SER A 304 -22.29 12.23 6.71
N MET A 305 -22.36 11.03 7.29
CA MET A 305 -22.65 10.86 8.72
C MET A 305 -21.45 11.26 9.58
N GLN A 306 -21.73 11.96 10.68
CA GLN A 306 -20.75 12.45 11.66
C GLN A 306 -20.56 11.49 12.86
N ASP A 307 -21.36 10.43 12.95
CA ASP A 307 -21.28 9.44 14.04
C ASP A 307 -20.79 8.10 13.47
N PHE A 308 -19.71 7.57 14.06
CA PHE A 308 -18.61 6.88 13.36
C PHE A 308 -18.45 5.38 13.60
N GLU A 309 -19.31 4.72 14.37
CA GLU A 309 -19.07 3.31 14.75
C GLU A 309 -19.17 2.31 13.57
N GLU A 310 -19.65 2.72 12.38
CA GLU A 310 -20.04 1.80 11.30
C GLU A 310 -19.35 2.02 9.94
N ILE A 311 -18.46 3.01 9.79
CA ILE A 311 -17.89 3.31 8.45
C ILE A 311 -16.68 2.43 8.16
N ASN A 312 -16.92 1.36 7.39
CA ASN A 312 -15.86 0.58 6.76
C ASN A 312 -15.65 1.03 5.31
N LEU A 313 -14.44 0.85 4.77
CA LEU A 313 -14.11 1.15 3.37
C LEU A 313 -15.06 0.42 2.40
N CYS A 314 -15.35 -0.82 2.75
CA CYS A 314 -16.27 -1.76 2.14
C CYS A 314 -16.88 -2.60 3.27
N THR A 315 -17.88 -3.43 2.99
CA THR A 315 -18.44 -4.31 4.01
C THR A 315 -17.37 -5.29 4.53
N PRO A 316 -17.38 -5.68 5.83
CA PRO A 316 -16.46 -6.70 6.36
C PRO A 316 -16.47 -8.00 5.56
N GLU A 317 -17.62 -8.36 5.00
CA GLU A 317 -17.79 -9.51 4.12
C GLU A 317 -16.96 -9.37 2.84
N PHE A 318 -16.97 -8.18 2.21
CA PHE A 318 -16.14 -7.91 1.04
C PHE A 318 -14.65 -7.97 1.38
N GLU A 319 -14.24 -7.38 2.50
CA GLU A 319 -12.84 -7.43 2.94
C GLU A 319 -12.38 -8.87 3.19
N ASN A 320 -13.21 -9.70 3.84
CA ASN A 320 -12.91 -11.11 4.07
C ASN A 320 -12.78 -11.90 2.77
N ILE A 321 -13.67 -11.69 1.79
CA ILE A 321 -13.56 -12.33 0.47
C ILE A 321 -12.23 -11.99 -0.20
N ILE A 322 -11.81 -10.72 -0.14
CA ILE A 322 -10.53 -10.32 -0.72
C ILE A 322 -9.36 -10.92 0.05
N LYS A 323 -9.42 -11.01 1.38
CA LYS A 323 -8.41 -11.68 2.21
C LYS A 323 -8.30 -13.16 1.86
N ASP A 324 -9.42 -13.89 1.85
CA ASP A 324 -9.48 -15.32 1.54
C ASP A 324 -8.95 -15.59 0.11
N TYR A 325 -9.31 -14.73 -0.84
CA TYR A 325 -8.79 -14.80 -2.21
C TYR A 325 -7.27 -14.65 -2.28
N ILE A 326 -6.70 -13.75 -1.49
CA ILE A 326 -5.25 -13.49 -1.46
C ILE A 326 -4.50 -14.64 -0.79
N ASP A 327 -5.03 -15.13 0.35
CA ASP A 327 -4.36 -16.13 1.17
C ASP A 327 -4.44 -17.53 0.55
N ASP A 328 -5.63 -17.95 0.08
CA ASP A 328 -5.85 -19.33 -0.37
C ASP A 328 -5.90 -19.48 -1.90
N LYS A 329 -6.14 -18.39 -2.65
CA LYS A 329 -6.41 -18.42 -4.11
C LYS A 329 -7.50 -19.42 -4.53
N THR A 330 -8.32 -19.87 -3.59
CA THR A 330 -9.45 -20.75 -3.81
C THR A 330 -10.72 -20.01 -3.41
N LEU A 331 -11.37 -19.42 -4.40
CA LEU A 331 -12.78 -19.00 -4.35
C LEU A 331 -13.62 -19.92 -5.22
#